data_AF-A0A0P8Y1X6-F1
#
_entry.id   AF-A0A0P8Y1X6-F1
#
_cell.length_a   1.000
_cell.length_b   1.000
_cell.length_c   1.000
_cell.angle_alpha   90.00
_cell.angle_beta   90.00
_cell.angle_gamma   90.00
#
_symmetry.space_group_name_H-M   'P 1'
#
loop_
_entity.id
_entity.type
_entity.pdbx_description
1 polymer ?
#
loop_
_entity_poly.entity_id
_entity_poly.type
_entity_poly.pdbx_seq_one_letter_code
_entity_poly.pdbx_strand_id
1 'polypeptide(L)'
;MKPSSLTARIRQIWILSSWLRQEAAAAAAMLVVRRHQVQLKDEESERRATAEEAECNHSLGVDSQGRLRAVRMLDDYIVPFECAL
;
A
#
# COMPACT_ATOMS: atom_id res chain seq x y z
N MET A 1 11.72 -58.53 0.32
CA MET A 1 10.69 -58.51 -0.75
C MET A 1 10.89 -57.26 -1.59
N LYS A 2 11.00 -57.37 -2.92
CA LYS A 2 11.15 -56.20 -3.79
C LYS A 2 9.80 -55.48 -3.87
N PRO A 3 9.75 -54.14 -3.73
CA PRO A 3 8.49 -53.42 -3.87
C PRO A 3 7.95 -53.65 -5.28
N SER A 4 6.65 -53.95 -5.37
CA SER A 4 5.98 -54.08 -6.67
C SER A 4 6.11 -52.77 -7.46
N SER A 5 6.16 -52.87 -8.79
CA SER A 5 6.20 -51.69 -9.67
C SER A 5 5.01 -50.75 -9.40
N LEU A 6 3.85 -51.31 -9.04
CA LEU A 6 2.64 -50.58 -8.69
C LEU A 6 2.81 -49.71 -7.44
N THR A 7 3.36 -50.26 -6.36
CA THR A 7 3.58 -49.51 -5.11
C THR A 7 4.61 -48.38 -5.29
N ALA A 8 5.62 -48.58 -6.15
CA ALA A 8 6.56 -47.53 -6.51
C ALA A 8 5.88 -46.38 -7.28
N ARG A 9 4.99 -46.69 -8.23
CA ARG A 9 4.25 -45.68 -9.00
C ARG A 9 3.27 -44.89 -8.14
N ILE A 10 2.54 -45.57 -7.24
CA ILE A 10 1.64 -44.90 -6.29
C ILE A 10 2.42 -43.92 -5.42
N ARG A 11 3.59 -44.32 -4.91
CA ARG A 11 4.45 -43.42 -4.13
C ARG A 11 4.92 -42.20 -4.93
N GLN A 12 5.31 -42.38 -6.18
CA GLN A 12 5.72 -41.27 -7.06
C GLN A 12 4.57 -40.28 -7.29
N ILE A 13 3.37 -40.78 -7.59
CA ILE A 13 2.16 -39.95 -7.76
C ILE A 13 1.89 -39.18 -6.47
N TRP A 14 1.99 -39.85 -5.32
CA TRP A 14 1.72 -39.22 -4.04
C TRP A 14 2.69 -38.07 -3.73
N ILE A 15 3.99 -38.30 -3.95
CA ILE A 15 5.04 -37.28 -3.79
C ILE A 15 4.77 -36.08 -4.72
N LEU A 16 4.55 -36.33 -6.01
CA LEU A 16 4.28 -35.26 -6.98
C LEU A 16 3.02 -34.47 -6.64
N SER A 17 1.93 -35.15 -6.27
CA SER A 17 0.67 -34.51 -5.90
C SER A 17 0.78 -33.68 -4.61
N SER A 18 1.65 -34.09 -3.69
CA SER A 18 1.91 -33.34 -2.45
C SER A 18 2.72 -32.09 -2.74
N TRP A 19 3.72 -32.21 -3.60
CA TRP A 19 4.58 -31.09 -3.99
C TRP A 19 3.79 -30.01 -4.74
N LEU A 20 2.96 -30.44 -5.70
CA LEU A 20 2.11 -29.53 -6.48
C LEU A 20 1.09 -28.77 -5.62
N ARG A 21 0.57 -29.41 -4.55
CA ARG A 21 -0.30 -28.75 -3.58
C ARG A 21 0.43 -27.69 -2.75
N GLN A 22 1.69 -27.95 -2.37
CA GLN A 22 2.49 -26.98 -1.62
C GLN A 22 2.88 -25.78 -2.48
N GLU A 23 3.26 -26.00 -3.75
CA GLU A 23 3.53 -24.90 -4.67
C GLU A 23 2.29 -24.03 -4.92
N ALA A 24 1.11 -24.65 -5.10
CA ALA A 24 -0.13 -23.90 -5.28
C ALA A 24 -0.48 -23.05 -4.05
N ALA A 25 -0.29 -23.59 -2.84
CA ALA A 25 -0.52 -22.87 -1.60
C ALA A 25 0.46 -21.69 -1.43
N ALA A 26 1.74 -21.89 -1.74
CA ALA A 26 2.75 -20.85 -1.71
C ALA A 26 2.46 -19.73 -2.72
N ALA A 27 2.10 -20.07 -3.95
CA ALA A 27 1.74 -19.11 -4.98
C ALA A 27 0.50 -18.28 -4.58
N ALA A 28 -0.53 -18.92 -4.02
CA ALA A 28 -1.72 -18.24 -3.51
C ALA A 28 -1.37 -17.27 -2.37
N ALA A 29 -0.52 -17.68 -1.43
CA ALA A 29 -0.05 -16.81 -0.35
C ALA A 29 0.72 -15.59 -0.89
N MET A 30 1.62 -15.78 -1.86
CA MET A 30 2.36 -14.68 -2.49
C MET A 30 1.43 -13.70 -3.21
N LEU A 31 0.37 -14.17 -3.87
CA LEU A 31 -0.60 -13.28 -4.52
C LEU A 31 -1.33 -12.38 -3.53
N VAL A 32 -1.74 -12.93 -2.37
CA VAL A 32 -2.40 -12.14 -1.31
C VAL A 32 -1.44 -11.10 -0.74
N VAL A 33 -0.20 -11.50 -0.42
CA VAL A 33 0.82 -10.57 0.10
C VAL A 33 1.12 -9.47 -0.91
N ARG A 34 1.26 -9.80 -2.20
CA ARG A 34 1.53 -8.82 -3.25
C ARG A 34 0.38 -7.83 -3.41
N ARG A 35 -0.87 -8.31 -3.35
CA ARG A 35 -2.05 -7.44 -3.38
C ARG A 35 -2.07 -6.47 -2.21
N HIS A 36 -1.78 -6.95 -1.01
CA HIS A 36 -1.72 -6.10 0.18
C HIS A 36 -0.59 -5.06 0.09
N GLN A 37 0.58 -5.42 -0.41
CA GLN A 37 1.69 -4.49 -0.63
C GLN A 37 1.36 -3.40 -1.65
N VAL A 38 0.60 -3.72 -2.71
CA VAL A 38 0.15 -2.71 -3.67
C VAL A 38 -0.84 -1.75 -3.02
N GLN A 39 -1.83 -2.26 -2.29
CA GLN A 39 -2.78 -1.40 -1.56
C GLN A 39 -2.08 -0.47 -0.57
N LEU A 40 -1.10 -0.97 0.19
CA LEU A 40 -0.33 -0.13 1.11
C LEU A 40 0.48 0.97 0.40
N LYS A 41 1.02 0.67 -0.79
CA LYS A 41 1.73 1.67 -1.60
C LYS A 41 0.78 2.72 -2.16
N ASP A 42 -0.40 2.31 -2.59
CA ASP A 42 -1.42 3.24 -3.09
C ASP A 42 -1.86 4.16 -1.94
N GLU A 43 -2.18 3.62 -0.77
CA GLU A 43 -2.49 4.41 0.45
C GLU A 43 -1.35 5.36 0.85
N GLU A 44 -0.09 4.91 0.77
CA GLU A 44 1.07 5.76 1.06
C GLU A 44 1.21 6.88 0.02
N SER A 45 0.94 6.59 -1.25
CA SER A 45 0.97 7.57 -2.34
C SER A 45 -0.15 8.62 -2.19
N GLU A 46 -1.35 8.21 -1.80
CA GLU A 46 -2.45 9.13 -1.50
C GLU A 46 -2.10 10.02 -0.31
N ARG A 47 -1.54 9.45 0.77
CA ARG A 47 -1.07 10.24 1.92
C ARG A 47 0.00 11.25 1.53
N ARG A 48 0.96 10.87 0.68
CA ARG A 48 1.98 11.80 0.18
C ARG A 48 1.37 12.90 -0.68
N ALA A 49 0.45 12.57 -1.58
CA ALA A 49 -0.27 13.55 -2.39
C ALA A 49 -1.03 14.55 -1.49
N THR A 50 -1.74 14.07 -0.46
CA THR A 50 -2.44 14.97 0.49
C THR A 50 -1.47 15.83 1.32
N ALA A 51 -0.29 15.31 1.65
CA ALA A 51 0.74 16.07 2.36
C ALA A 51 1.38 17.13 1.45
N GLU A 52 1.66 16.79 0.18
CA GLU A 52 2.15 17.72 -0.83
C GLU A 52 1.11 18.80 -1.15
N GLU A 53 -0.18 18.47 -1.20
CA GLU A 53 -1.26 19.46 -1.31
C GLU A 53 -1.33 20.37 -0.07
N ALA A 54 -1.16 19.82 1.15
CA ALA A 54 -1.11 20.63 2.37
C ALA A 54 0.14 21.53 2.43
N GLU A 55 1.27 21.07 1.90
CA GLU A 55 2.53 21.82 1.83
C GLU A 55 2.48 22.89 0.73
N CYS A 56 1.88 22.58 -0.43
CA CYS A 56 1.66 23.52 -1.53
C CYS A 56 0.57 24.56 -1.21
N ASN A 57 -0.34 24.26 -0.28
CA ASN A 57 -1.35 25.19 0.24
C ASN A 57 -0.81 26.15 1.33
N HIS A 58 0.49 26.18 1.61
CA HIS A 58 1.13 27.31 2.31
C HIS A 58 1.15 28.53 1.40
N SER A 59 -0.02 29.13 1.25
CA SER A 59 -0.19 30.40 0.56
C SER A 59 0.34 31.51 1.46
N LEU A 60 1.07 32.47 0.90
CA LEU A 60 1.51 33.65 1.65
C LEU A 60 0.48 34.77 1.45
N GLY A 61 -0.11 35.22 2.55
CA GLY A 61 -1.01 36.37 2.59
C GLY A 61 -0.28 37.61 3.09
N VAL A 62 -0.78 38.80 2.74
CA VAL A 62 -0.27 40.08 3.25
C VAL A 62 -1.25 40.60 4.30
N ASP A 63 -0.76 40.90 5.51
CA ASP A 63 -1.58 41.47 6.57
C ASP A 63 -1.85 42.97 6.36
N SER A 64 -2.73 43.56 7.18
CA SER A 64 -3.07 44.99 7.10
C SER A 64 -1.89 45.94 7.38
N GLN A 65 -0.76 45.42 7.86
CA GLN A 65 0.48 46.15 8.08
C GLN A 65 1.52 45.91 6.97
N GLY A 66 1.15 45.18 5.91
CA GLY A 66 2.01 44.87 4.77
C GLY A 66 3.01 43.75 5.02
N ARG A 67 2.87 42.96 6.09
CA ARG A 67 3.78 41.84 6.40
C ARG A 67 3.27 40.55 5.76
N LEU A 68 4.20 39.75 5.24
CA LEU A 68 3.91 38.42 4.72
C LEU A 68 3.66 37.45 5.87
N ARG A 69 2.55 36.70 5.82
CA ARG A 69 2.18 35.67 6.78
C ARG A 69 1.73 34.40 6.05
N ALA A 70 1.99 33.23 6.65
CA ALA A 70 1.46 31.97 6.16
C ALA A 70 -0.06 31.92 6.39
N VAL A 71 -0.81 31.70 5.31
CA VAL A 71 -2.27 31.57 5.31
C VAL A 71 -2.68 30.27 4.64
N ARG A 72 -3.79 29.71 5.11
CA ARG A 72 -4.43 28.54 4.51
C ARG A 72 -5.60 29.03 3.67
N MET A 73 -5.61 28.64 2.41
CA MET A 73 -6.75 28.82 1.51
C MET A 73 -7.77 27.70 1.79
N LEU A 74 -9.00 28.08 2.15
CA LEU A 74 -10.15 27.18 2.19
C LEU A 74 -11.12 27.58 1.07
N ASP A 75 -12.07 26.71 0.72
CA ASP A 75 -12.93 26.89 -0.45
C ASP A 75 -13.66 28.25 -0.49
N ASP A 76 -14.08 28.76 0.68
CA ASP A 76 -14.87 30.00 0.80
C ASP A 76 -14.17 31.14 1.55
N TYR A 77 -13.00 30.90 2.18
CA TYR A 77 -12.32 31.91 3.01
C TYR A 77 -10.83 31.63 3.22
N ILE A 78 -10.06 32.67 3.57
CA ILE A 78 -8.62 32.60 3.83
C ILE A 78 -8.39 32.77 5.34
N VAL A 79 -7.66 31.84 5.96
CA VAL A 79 -7.41 31.85 7.41
C VAL A 79 -5.90 31.89 7.70
N PRO A 80 -5.44 32.70 8.67
CA PRO A 80 -4.06 32.60 9.16
C PRO A 80 -3.76 31.19 9.69
N PHE A 81 -2.56 30.67 9.41
CA PHE A 81 -2.17 29.32 9.84
C PHE A 81 -2.26 29.13 11.37
N GLU A 82 -2.05 30.18 12.15
CA GLU A 82 -2.16 30.21 13.62
C GLU A 82 -3.57 29.90 14.15
N CYS A 83 -4.61 29.99 13.32
CA CYS A 83 -6.00 29.83 13.73
C CYS A 83 -6.60 28.44 13.39
N ALA A 84 -5.81 27.51 12.84
CA ALA A 84 -6.27 26.15 12.54
C ALA A 84 -6.02 25.22 13.74
N LEU A 85 -7.10 24.79 14.40
CA LEU A 85 -7.16 23.72 15.41
C LEU A 85 -7.78 22.45 14.81
#